data_AF-A0A6A5A966-F1
#
_entry.id   AF-A0A6A5A966-F1
#
_cell.length_a   1.000
_cell.length_b   1.000
_cell.length_c   1.000
_cell.angle_alpha   90.00
_cell.angle_beta   90.00
_cell.angle_gamma   90.00
#
_symmetry.space_group_name_H-M   'P 1'
#
loop_
_entity.id
_entity.type
_entity.pdbx_description
1 polymer ?
#
loop_
_entity_poly.entity_id
_entity_poly.type
_entity_poly.pdbx_seq_one_letter_code
_entity_poly.pdbx_strand_id
1 'polypeptide(L)'
;VSAQQRAGRAGRTSAGKCYRLYSKQSYATMFTETIPEIQRSNLANTILYLKVLGIDDVVGFGYLDPPDEHAILDALHQLYTLGTACVSMSLETLRRHTWHVSYWVV
;
A
#
# COMPACT_ATOMS: atom_id res chain seq x y z
N VAL A 1 -7.64 -16.46 -5.46
CA VAL A 1 -6.16 -16.54 -5.46
C VAL A 1 -5.55 -17.04 -4.14
N SER A 2 -5.87 -16.44 -2.98
CA SER A 2 -5.24 -16.79 -1.70
C SER A 2 -5.38 -18.28 -1.29
N ALA A 3 -6.58 -18.86 -1.42
CA ALA A 3 -6.81 -20.28 -1.12
C ALA A 3 -5.97 -21.24 -1.98
N GLN A 4 -5.74 -20.87 -3.25
CA GLN A 4 -4.92 -21.66 -4.17
C GLN A 4 -3.43 -21.55 -3.82
N GLN A 5 -2.96 -20.35 -3.46
CA GLN A 5 -1.59 -20.16 -3.00
C GLN A 5 -1.30 -20.96 -1.73
N ARG A 6 -2.24 -21.01 -0.78
CA ARG A 6 -2.12 -21.83 0.45
C ARG A 6 -2.07 -23.33 0.13
N ALA A 7 -2.90 -23.81 -0.80
CA ALA A 7 -2.86 -25.19 -1.25
C ALA A 7 -1.52 -25.56 -1.92
N GLY A 8 -0.93 -24.64 -2.69
CA GLY A 8 0.38 -24.83 -3.34
C GLY A 8 1.55 -24.96 -2.37
N ARG A 9 1.42 -24.52 -1.11
CA ARG A 9 2.49 -24.68 -0.10
C ARG A 9 2.66 -26.13 0.37
N ALA A 10 1.61 -26.94 0.32
CA ALA A 10 1.65 -28.31 0.82
C ALA A 10 2.44 -29.28 -0.09
N GLY A 11 2.62 -28.95 -1.39
CA GLY A 11 3.16 -29.86 -2.39
C GLY A 11 4.62 -29.63 -2.80
N ARG A 12 5.44 -28.97 -1.96
CA ARG A 12 6.81 -28.57 -2.37
C ARG A 12 7.81 -29.71 -2.47
N THR A 13 7.70 -30.72 -1.61
CA THR A 13 8.68 -31.82 -1.48
C THR A 13 8.07 -33.19 -1.77
N SER A 14 6.77 -33.35 -1.51
CA SER A 14 6.01 -34.58 -1.72
C SER A 14 4.52 -34.24 -1.88
N ALA A 15 3.69 -35.24 -2.20
CA ALA A 15 2.25 -35.04 -2.34
C ALA A 15 1.62 -34.60 -1.00
N GLY A 16 1.25 -33.33 -0.91
CA GLY A 16 0.58 -32.74 0.25
C GLY A 16 -0.93 -32.69 0.12
N LYS A 17 -1.63 -32.63 1.26
CA LYS A 17 -3.09 -32.40 1.33
C LYS A 17 -3.35 -31.03 1.96
N CYS A 18 -4.35 -30.31 1.44
CA CYS A 18 -4.79 -29.03 1.99
C CYS A 18 -6.28 -29.12 2.32
N TYR A 19 -6.63 -28.90 3.59
CA TYR A 19 -8.02 -28.91 4.05
C TYR A 19 -8.57 -27.48 4.08
N ARG A 20 -9.74 -27.28 3.47
CA ARG A 20 -10.44 -25.99 3.41
C ARG A 20 -11.61 -26.03 4.39
N LEU A 21 -11.65 -25.11 5.35
CA LEU A 21 -12.66 -25.05 6.42
C LEU A 21 -13.93 -24.29 6.01
N TYR A 22 -14.35 -24.39 4.74
CA TYR A 22 -15.53 -23.72 4.21
C TYR A 22 -16.25 -24.59 3.17
N SER A 23 -17.54 -24.34 2.95
CA SER A 23 -18.36 -25.11 2.03
C SER A 23 -17.96 -24.87 0.56
N LYS A 24 -18.31 -25.81 -0.33
CA LYS A 24 -18.09 -25.64 -1.78
C LYS A 24 -18.88 -24.47 -2.35
N GLN A 25 -20.07 -24.18 -1.83
CA GLN A 25 -20.88 -23.04 -2.24
C GLN A 25 -20.21 -21.73 -1.86
N SER A 26 -19.71 -21.62 -0.62
CA SER A 26 -18.96 -20.45 -0.16
C SER A 26 -17.68 -20.22 -0.97
N TYR A 27 -17.05 -21.28 -1.47
CA TYR A 27 -15.89 -21.15 -2.35
C TYR A 27 -16.26 -20.59 -3.73
N ALA A 28 -17.42 -20.98 -4.28
CA ALA A 28 -17.88 -20.51 -5.59
C ALA A 28 -18.31 -19.03 -5.58
N THR A 29 -18.74 -18.51 -4.42
CA THR A 29 -19.15 -17.10 -4.26
C THR A 29 -17.99 -16.17 -3.87
N MET A 30 -16.80 -16.71 -3.57
CA MET A 30 -15.63 -15.89 -3.23
C MET A 30 -15.05 -15.21 -4.46
N PHE A 31 -14.61 -13.95 -4.29
CA PHE A 31 -13.88 -13.23 -5.32
C PHE A 31 -12.63 -14.00 -5.76
N THR A 32 -12.43 -14.08 -7.09
CA THR A 32 -11.28 -14.76 -7.68
C THR A 32 -9.99 -14.07 -7.28
N GLU A 33 -9.98 -12.74 -7.21
CA GLU A 33 -8.82 -11.92 -6.86
C GLU A 33 -9.10 -11.01 -5.67
N THR A 34 -8.06 -10.66 -4.94
CA THR A 34 -8.16 -9.66 -3.88
C THR A 34 -8.04 -8.28 -4.51
N ILE A 35 -8.95 -7.37 -4.16
CA ILE A 35 -8.88 -5.95 -4.53
C ILE A 35 -7.48 -5.42 -4.18
N PRO A 36 -6.84 -4.60 -5.02
CA PRO A 36 -5.51 -4.08 -4.76
C PRO A 36 -5.48 -3.27 -3.45
N GLU A 37 -4.32 -3.21 -2.81
CA GLU A 37 -4.16 -2.53 -1.53
C GLU A 37 -4.42 -1.02 -1.64
N ILE A 38 -3.98 -0.40 -2.74
CA ILE A 38 -4.16 1.03 -3.02
C ILE A 38 -5.63 1.48 -3.05
N GLN A 39 -6.55 0.56 -3.32
CA GLN A 39 -8.00 0.85 -3.33
C GLN A 39 -8.70 0.52 -2.01
N ARG A 40 -7.99 -0.07 -1.03
CA ARG A 40 -8.58 -0.55 0.24
C ARG A 40 -8.05 0.15 1.48
N SER A 41 -6.85 0.72 1.42
CA SER A 41 -6.18 1.30 2.58
C SER A 41 -6.07 2.82 2.49
N ASN A 42 -5.71 3.43 3.61
CA ASN A 42 -5.51 4.87 3.71
C ASN A 42 -4.26 5.29 2.94
N LEU A 43 -4.43 6.25 2.03
CA LEU A 43 -3.38 6.74 1.13
C LEU A 43 -2.47 7.82 1.73
N ALA A 44 -2.70 8.27 2.96
CA ALA A 44 -1.96 9.37 3.57
C ALA A 44 -0.44 9.15 3.56
N ASN A 45 0.01 7.93 3.89
CA ASN A 45 1.44 7.61 3.88
C ASN A 45 2.00 7.62 2.44
N THR A 46 1.29 7.02 1.49
CA THR A 46 1.69 6.96 0.08
C THR A 46 1.77 8.36 -0.54
N ILE A 47 0.77 9.22 -0.28
CA ILE A 47 0.74 10.61 -0.76
C ILE A 47 1.88 11.42 -0.14
N LEU A 48 2.16 11.23 1.14
CA LEU A 48 3.30 11.86 1.80
C LEU A 48 4.62 11.45 1.15
N TYR A 49 4.80 10.16 0.83
CA TYR A 49 5.98 9.69 0.11
C TYR A 49 6.10 10.30 -1.29
N LEU A 50 5.00 10.40 -2.05
CA LEU A 50 4.99 11.05 -3.36
C LEU A 50 5.41 12.53 -3.25
N LYS A 51 4.94 13.23 -2.22
CA LYS A 51 5.34 14.62 -1.94
C LYS A 51 6.81 14.75 -1.57
N VAL A 52 7.36 13.83 -0.77
CA VAL A 52 8.80 13.82 -0.44
C VAL A 52 9.67 13.57 -1.68
N LEU A 53 9.18 12.79 -2.65
CA LEU A 53 9.83 12.58 -3.94
C LEU A 53 9.75 13.78 -4.88
N GLY A 54 9.05 14.86 -4.50
CA GLY A 54 8.87 16.06 -5.33
C GLY A 54 7.76 15.95 -6.38
N ILE A 55 6.85 14.99 -6.22
CA ILE A 55 5.67 14.85 -7.08
C ILE A 55 4.54 15.66 -6.45
N ASP A 56 4.25 16.80 -7.06
CA ASP A 56 3.21 17.69 -6.55
C ASP A 56 1.80 17.34 -7.02
N ASP A 57 1.69 16.81 -8.23
CA ASP A 57 0.43 16.35 -8.81
C ASP A 57 0.21 14.87 -8.47
N VAL A 58 -0.53 14.64 -7.38
CA VAL A 58 -0.90 13.30 -6.91
C VAL A 58 -2.16 12.76 -7.59
N VAL A 59 -2.94 13.62 -8.26
CA VAL A 59 -4.18 13.22 -8.95
C VAL A 59 -3.85 12.76 -10.37
N GLY A 60 -2.98 13.49 -11.07
CA GLY A 60 -2.49 13.12 -12.41
C GLY A 60 -1.35 12.09 -12.40
N PHE A 61 -0.97 11.54 -11.25
CA PHE A 61 0.08 10.53 -11.17
C PHE A 61 -0.36 9.22 -11.84
N GLY A 62 0.55 8.61 -12.61
CA GLY A 62 0.30 7.36 -13.35
C GLY A 62 0.29 6.14 -12.43
N TYR A 63 -0.77 5.96 -11.65
CA TYR A 63 -0.98 4.75 -10.83
C TYR A 63 -1.20 3.51 -11.72
N LEU A 64 -0.69 2.35 -11.27
CA LEU A 64 -0.95 1.06 -11.94
C LEU A 64 -2.44 0.71 -11.90
N ASP A 65 -3.03 0.86 -10.71
CA ASP A 65 -4.47 0.79 -10.47
C ASP A 65 -4.85 2.09 -9.76
N PRO A 66 -5.53 3.03 -10.42
CA PRO A 66 -5.85 4.31 -9.80
C PRO A 66 -6.76 4.10 -8.59
N PRO A 67 -6.48 4.76 -7.45
CA PRO A 67 -7.42 4.83 -6.35
C PRO A 67 -8.58 5.78 -6.69
N ASP A 68 -9.63 5.73 -5.87
CA ASP A 68 -10.75 6.67 -5.96
C ASP A 68 -10.32 8.09 -5.63
N GLU A 69 -10.87 9.09 -6.34
CA GLU A 69 -10.53 10.49 -6.16
C GLU A 69 -10.88 10.98 -4.75
N HIS A 70 -12.00 10.51 -4.19
CA HIS A 70 -12.39 10.83 -2.82
C HIS A 70 -11.37 10.31 -1.80
N ALA A 71 -10.80 9.11 -2.02
CA ALA A 71 -9.78 8.56 -1.13
C ALA A 71 -8.48 9.39 -1.16
N ILE A 72 -8.12 9.95 -2.31
CA ILE A 72 -6.97 10.87 -2.43
C ILE A 72 -7.26 12.17 -1.66
N LEU A 73 -8.45 12.74 -1.84
CA LEU A 73 -8.86 13.98 -1.16
C LEU A 73 -8.90 13.82 0.36
N ASP A 74 -9.48 12.71 0.84
CA ASP A 74 -9.54 12.39 2.28
C ASP A 74 -8.15 12.26 2.89
N ALA A 75 -7.23 11.59 2.17
CA ALA A 75 -5.85 11.45 2.60
C ALA A 75 -5.10 12.79 2.61
N LEU A 76 -5.32 13.66 1.62
CA LEU A 76 -4.78 15.03 1.61
C LEU A 76 -5.33 15.87 2.77
N HIS A 77 -6.63 15.77 3.03
CA HIS A 77 -7.28 16.47 4.15
C HIS A 77 -6.74 15.98 5.51
N GLN A 78 -6.49 14.68 5.64
CA GLN A 78 -5.87 14.10 6.83
C GLN A 78 -4.44 14.62 7.02
N LEU A 79 -3.62 14.67 5.98
CA LEU A 79 -2.26 15.22 6.04
C LEU A 79 -2.27 16.72 6.36
N TYR A 80 -3.26 17.47 5.86
CA TYR A 80 -3.46 18.87 6.22
C TYR A 80 -3.81 19.04 7.70
N THR A 81 -4.73 18.21 8.21
CA THR A 81 -5.14 18.22 9.63
C THR A 81 -3.97 17.86 10.56
N LEU A 82 -3.09 16.96 10.13
CA LEU A 82 -1.88 16.57 10.86
C LEU A 82 -0.74 17.60 10.78
N GLY A 83 -0.91 18.68 10.01
CA GLY A 83 0.12 19.71 9.80
C GLY A 83 1.30 19.26 8.91
N THR A 84 1.27 18.03 8.38
CA THR A 84 2.33 17.48 7.52
C THR A 84 2.26 17.99 6.08
N ALA A 85 1.10 18.49 5.64
CA ALA A 85 0.96 19.10 4.30
C ALA A 85 1.60 20.50 4.19
N CYS A 86 1.85 21.19 5.32
CA CYS A 86 2.63 22.46 5.35
C CYS A 86 4.15 22.18 5.41
N VAL A 87 4.62 21.12 4.76
CA VAL A 87 6.05 20.77 4.69
C VAL A 87 6.64 21.11 3.32
N SER A 88 5.92 21.81 2.45
CA SER A 88 6.56 22.46 1.28
C SER A 88 7.60 23.51 1.70
N MET A 89 7.60 23.96 2.96
CA MET A 89 8.58 24.89 3.52
C MET A 89 9.72 24.22 4.31
N SER A 90 9.83 22.88 4.29
CA SER A 90 10.71 22.13 5.20
C SER A 90 11.46 20.96 4.54
N LEU A 91 11.59 20.98 3.20
CA LEU A 91 12.55 20.10 2.50
C LEU A 91 13.99 20.27 3.05
N GLU A 92 14.29 21.40 3.70
CA GLU A 92 15.53 21.62 4.46
C GLU A 92 15.64 20.78 5.76
N THR A 93 14.52 20.48 6.43
CA THR A 93 14.50 19.83 7.76
C THR A 93 14.50 18.31 7.66
N LEU A 94 13.78 17.73 6.70
CA LEU A 94 13.79 16.28 6.47
C LEU A 94 15.08 15.80 5.82
N ARG A 95 15.71 16.64 4.99
CA ARG A 95 17.05 16.36 4.45
C ARG A 95 18.07 16.20 5.58
N ARG A 96 17.95 16.88 6.72
CA ARG A 96 18.88 16.73 7.86
C ARG A 96 18.74 15.41 8.65
N HIS A 97 17.57 14.78 8.65
CA HIS A 97 17.34 13.59 9.47
C HIS A 97 17.60 12.25 8.77
N THR A 98 17.64 12.22 7.43
CA THR A 98 17.92 10.98 6.68
C THR A 98 19.41 10.74 6.41
N TRP A 99 20.31 11.71 6.63
CA TRP A 99 21.76 11.50 6.44
C TRP A 99 22.45 10.78 7.60
N HIS A 100 21.84 10.71 8.79
CA HIS A 100 22.52 10.15 9.96
C HIS A 100 22.41 8.63 10.10
N VAL A 101 21.54 7.98 9.32
CA VAL A 101 21.24 6.53 9.47
C VAL A 101 21.94 5.66 8.42
N SER A 102 22.64 6.25 7.45
CA SER A 102 23.40 5.50 6.43
C SER A 102 24.92 5.49 6.61
N TYR A 103 25.47 6.15 7.65
CA TYR A 103 26.93 6.26 7.88
C TYR A 103 27.48 5.42 9.05
N TRP A 104 26.71 4.45 9.56
CA TRP A 104 27.14 3.55 10.66
C TRP A 104 27.11 2.06 10.30
N VAL A 105 27.26 1.73 9.01
CA VAL A 105 27.61 0.37 8.57
C VAL A 105 28.87 0.42 7.70
N VAL A 106 29.98 0.77 8.34
CA VAL A 106 31.34 0.28 8.05
C VAL A 106 31.97 -0.01 9.41
#